data_AF-A0A1Q2YLE9-F1
#
_entry.id   AF-A0A1Q2YLE9-F1
#
_cell.length_a   1.000
_cell.length_b   1.000
_cell.length_c   1.000
_cell.angle_alpha   90.00
_cell.angle_beta   90.00
_cell.angle_gamma   90.00
#
_symmetry.space_group_name_H-M   'P 1'
#
loop_
_entity.id
_entity.type
_entity.pdbx_description
1 polymer ?
#
loop_
_entity_poly.entity_id
_entity_poly.type
_entity_poly.pdbx_seq_one_letter_code
_entity_poly.pdbx_strand_id
1 'polypeptide(L)'
;MNSGQQFLASASIVLMCYQNHDSVPLNPADPKATDANHNPPTEHEFHSSQQELSTDIILKTRQILTIIDTLPGVGVNKKQQMETIQNLRIELEKKEEEKRQAILEKEDLLDFVNSLIIQVGDSIAATR
;
A
#
# COMPACT_ATOMS: atom_id res chain seq x y z
N MET A 1 -14.66 3.71 -5.44
CA MET A 1 -15.50 2.83 -4.60
C MET A 1 -14.66 2.34 -3.44
N ASN A 2 -15.10 2.60 -2.20
CA ASN A 2 -14.41 2.11 -1.01
C ASN A 2 -14.56 0.58 -0.89
N SER A 3 -13.60 -0.13 -0.29
CA SER A 3 -13.64 -1.60 -0.14
C SER A 3 -14.93 -2.11 0.54
N GLY A 4 -15.52 -1.31 1.44
CA GLY A 4 -16.83 -1.59 2.04
C GLY A 4 -18.00 -1.51 1.06
N GLN A 5 -17.95 -0.62 0.05
CA GLN A 5 -18.97 -0.55 -0.99
C GLN A 5 -18.89 -1.74 -1.95
N GLN A 6 -17.69 -2.25 -2.26
CA GLN A 6 -17.51 -3.46 -3.06
C GLN A 6 -17.99 -4.72 -2.31
N PHE A 7 -17.77 -4.77 -1.00
CA PHE A 7 -18.27 -5.87 -0.15
C PHE A 7 -19.81 -5.86 -0.06
N LEU A 8 -20.42 -4.68 0.09
CA LEU A 8 -21.88 -4.56 0.08
C LEU A 8 -22.48 -4.89 -1.29
N ALA A 9 -21.84 -4.50 -2.40
CA ALA A 9 -22.28 -4.86 -3.74
C ALA A 9 -22.18 -6.37 -4.01
N SER A 10 -21.08 -7.01 -3.63
CA SER A 10 -20.93 -8.47 -3.74
C SER A 10 -21.87 -9.22 -2.80
N ALA A 11 -22.09 -8.72 -1.57
CA ALA A 11 -23.10 -9.29 -0.67
C ALA A 11 -24.52 -9.14 -1.23
N SER A 12 -24.84 -8.01 -1.87
CA SER A 12 -26.11 -7.81 -2.58
C SER A 12 -26.26 -8.74 -3.80
N ILE A 13 -25.17 -9.04 -4.52
CA ILE A 13 -25.19 -10.01 -5.64
C ILE A 13 -25.33 -11.45 -5.12
N VAL A 14 -24.65 -11.82 -4.03
CA VAL A 14 -24.83 -13.13 -3.38
C VAL A 14 -26.26 -13.29 -2.85
N LEU A 15 -26.80 -12.23 -2.24
CA LEU A 15 -28.20 -12.17 -1.84
C LEU A 15 -29.13 -12.23 -3.05
N MET A 16 -28.79 -11.58 -4.18
CA MET A 16 -29.52 -11.67 -5.44
C MET A 16 -29.53 -13.11 -5.96
N CYS A 17 -28.40 -13.82 -5.91
CA CYS A 17 -28.32 -15.21 -6.33
C CYS A 17 -29.17 -16.14 -5.44
N TYR A 18 -29.28 -15.82 -4.15
CA TYR A 18 -30.04 -16.61 -3.17
C TYR A 18 -31.54 -16.28 -3.17
N GLN A 19 -31.90 -15.02 -3.42
CA GLN A 19 -33.28 -14.54 -3.43
C GLN A 19 -33.96 -14.64 -4.79
N ASN A 20 -33.19 -14.75 -5.88
CA ASN A 20 -33.70 -14.75 -7.26
C ASN A 20 -33.25 -15.97 -8.08
N HIS A 21 -32.95 -17.09 -7.42
CA HIS A 21 -32.83 -18.34 -8.14
C HIS A 21 -34.20 -18.73 -8.69
N ASP A 22 -34.26 -18.94 -10.00
CA ASP A 22 -35.48 -19.32 -10.68
C ASP A 22 -36.03 -20.66 -10.13
N SER A 23 -37.34 -20.79 -9.98
CA SER A 23 -37.93 -21.99 -9.38
C SER A 23 -37.74 -23.19 -10.31
N VAL A 24 -36.95 -24.18 -9.89
CA VAL A 24 -36.72 -25.40 -10.67
C VAL A 24 -37.83 -26.40 -10.33
N PRO A 25 -38.66 -26.82 -11.31
CA PRO A 25 -39.69 -27.82 -11.05
C PRO A 25 -39.04 -29.18 -10.78
N LEU A 26 -39.48 -29.87 -9.73
CA LEU A 26 -38.95 -31.20 -9.35
C LEU A 26 -39.27 -32.26 -10.41
N ASN A 27 -40.38 -32.11 -11.14
CA ASN A 27 -40.72 -32.90 -12.32
C ASN A 27 -40.98 -31.97 -13.52
N PRO A 28 -40.59 -32.37 -14.74
CA PRO A 28 -40.82 -31.57 -15.95
C PRO A 28 -42.31 -31.42 -16.34
N ALA A 29 -43.21 -32.15 -15.66
CA ALA A 29 -44.66 -32.08 -15.87
C ALA A 29 -45.37 -31.15 -14.88
N ASP A 30 -44.68 -30.70 -13.82
CA ASP A 30 -45.28 -29.83 -12.80
C ASP A 30 -45.23 -28.36 -13.24
N PRO A 31 -46.32 -27.60 -13.08
CA PRO A 31 -46.34 -26.18 -13.42
C PRO A 31 -45.40 -25.42 -12.48
N LYS A 32 -44.52 -24.63 -13.08
CA LYS A 32 -43.58 -23.77 -12.37
C LYS A 32 -44.34 -22.76 -11.50
N ALA A 33 -44.02 -22.69 -10.21
CA ALA A 33 -44.60 -21.71 -9.32
C ALA A 33 -44.08 -20.32 -9.70
N THR A 34 -44.96 -19.44 -10.17
CA THR A 34 -44.67 -18.04 -10.50
C THR A 34 -45.32 -17.11 -9.48
N ASP A 35 -44.52 -16.33 -8.77
CA ASP A 35 -44.98 -15.25 -7.88
C ASP A 35 -44.95 -13.92 -8.66
N ALA A 36 -46.05 -13.16 -8.61
CA ALA A 36 -46.18 -11.88 -9.32
C ALA A 36 -45.25 -10.78 -8.79
N ASN A 37 -44.74 -10.92 -7.56
CA ASN A 37 -43.74 -10.00 -6.98
C ASN A 37 -42.30 -10.49 -7.18
N HIS A 38 -42.12 -11.65 -7.81
CA HIS A 38 -40.82 -12.26 -8.02
C HIS A 38 -40.40 -12.11 -9.49
N ASN A 39 -39.43 -11.23 -9.73
CA ASN A 39 -38.88 -11.01 -11.08
C ASN A 39 -37.42 -11.47 -11.11
N PRO A 40 -37.16 -12.78 -11.22
CA PRO A 40 -35.81 -13.29 -11.24
C PRO A 40 -35.07 -12.77 -12.49
N PRO A 41 -33.75 -12.50 -12.37
CA PRO A 41 -32.93 -12.19 -13.52
C PRO A 41 -32.96 -13.38 -14.49
N THR A 42 -32.75 -13.10 -15.77
CA THR A 42 -32.64 -14.17 -16.76
C THR A 42 -31.47 -15.09 -16.41
N GLU A 43 -31.53 -16.36 -16.82
CA GLU A 43 -30.44 -17.33 -16.59
C GLU A 43 -29.08 -16.78 -17.08
N HIS A 44 -29.10 -16.02 -18.18
CA HIS A 44 -27.92 -15.35 -18.73
C HIS A 44 -27.36 -14.27 -17.80
N GLU A 45 -28.23 -13.39 -17.27
CA GLU A 45 -27.82 -12.34 -16.33
C GLU A 45 -27.30 -12.94 -15.02
N PHE A 46 -27.97 -13.97 -14.50
CA PHE A 46 -27.54 -14.69 -13.31
C PHE A 46 -26.15 -15.34 -13.50
N HIS A 47 -25.96 -16.08 -14.59
CA HIS A 47 -24.69 -16.71 -14.90
C HIS A 47 -23.57 -15.68 -15.12
N SER A 48 -23.89 -14.56 -15.80
CA SER A 48 -22.96 -13.45 -16.00
C SER A 48 -22.51 -12.83 -14.67
N SER A 49 -23.45 -12.53 -13.76
CA SER A 49 -23.12 -12.00 -12.43
C SER A 49 -22.35 -12.99 -11.57
N GLN A 50 -22.65 -14.29 -11.66
CA GLN A 50 -21.89 -15.33 -10.97
C GLN A 50 -20.44 -15.40 -11.46
N GLN A 51 -20.23 -15.29 -12.77
CA GLN A 51 -18.90 -15.31 -13.37
C GLN A 51 -18.08 -14.06 -13.03
N GLU A 52 -18.71 -12.88 -13.02
CA GLU A 52 -18.10 -11.62 -12.57
C GLU A 52 -17.66 -11.73 -11.11
N LEU A 53 -18.55 -12.16 -10.22
CA LEU A 53 -18.24 -12.33 -8.80
C LEU A 53 -17.10 -13.34 -8.58
N SER A 54 -17.13 -14.47 -9.28
CA SER A 54 -16.09 -15.49 -9.18
C SER A 54 -14.73 -14.94 -9.63
N THR A 55 -14.73 -14.17 -10.73
CA THR A 55 -13.52 -13.52 -11.25
C THR A 55 -12.98 -12.51 -10.25
N ASP A 56 -13.85 -11.67 -9.68
CA ASP A 56 -13.48 -10.67 -8.68
C ASP A 56 -12.90 -11.32 -7.42
N ILE A 57 -13.53 -12.37 -6.91
CA ILE A 57 -13.01 -13.11 -5.75
C ILE A 57 -11.60 -13.64 -6.05
N ILE A 58 -11.40 -14.28 -7.20
CA ILE A 58 -10.09 -14.81 -7.60
C ILE A 58 -9.05 -13.68 -7.69
N LEU A 59 -9.40 -12.56 -8.32
CA LEU A 59 -8.51 -11.40 -8.47
C LEU A 59 -8.15 -10.80 -7.11
N LYS A 60 -9.15 -10.61 -6.22
CA LYS A 60 -8.93 -10.08 -4.87
C LYS A 60 -8.08 -11.02 -4.03
N THR A 61 -8.30 -12.33 -4.11
CA THR A 61 -7.46 -13.32 -3.41
C THR A 61 -6.01 -13.24 -3.87
N ARG A 62 -5.76 -13.14 -5.19
CA ARG A 62 -4.40 -12.95 -5.71
C ARG A 62 -3.77 -11.65 -5.21
N GLN A 63 -4.52 -10.55 -5.22
CA GLN A 63 -4.05 -9.27 -4.69
C GLN A 63 -3.67 -9.37 -3.20
N ILE A 64 -4.49 -10.04 -2.38
CA ILE A 64 -4.21 -10.27 -0.96
C ILE A 64 -2.92 -11.08 -0.79
N LEU A 65 -2.74 -12.16 -1.54
CA LEU A 65 -1.52 -12.98 -1.49
C LEU A 65 -0.29 -12.17 -1.88
N THR A 66 -0.36 -11.37 -2.95
CA THR A 66 0.74 -10.48 -3.33
C THR A 66 1.05 -9.45 -2.24
N ILE A 67 0.04 -8.90 -1.56
CA ILE A 67 0.26 -7.98 -0.43
C ILE A 67 0.99 -8.72 0.69
N ILE A 68 0.55 -9.93 1.06
CA ILE A 68 1.18 -10.75 2.11
C ILE A 68 2.65 -11.03 1.77
N ASP A 69 2.94 -11.42 0.54
CA ASP A 69 4.29 -11.74 0.07
C ASP A 69 5.20 -10.51 0.01
N THR A 70 4.63 -9.32 -0.19
CA THR A 70 5.36 -8.05 -0.25
C THR A 70 5.45 -7.34 1.09
N LEU A 71 4.90 -7.90 2.18
CA LEU A 71 4.99 -7.29 3.51
C LEU A 71 6.46 -7.19 3.96
N PRO A 72 6.96 -5.98 4.26
CA PRO A 72 8.34 -5.80 4.69
C PRO A 72 8.56 -6.50 6.02
N GLY A 73 9.55 -7.41 6.06
CA GLY A 73 9.85 -8.20 7.24
C GLY A 73 9.03 -9.48 7.39
N VAL A 74 8.23 -9.88 6.39
CA VAL A 74 7.64 -11.22 6.34
C VAL A 74 8.75 -12.28 6.35
N GLY A 75 8.67 -13.25 7.27
CA GLY A 75 9.68 -14.31 7.42
C GLY A 75 10.92 -13.94 8.24
N VAL A 76 11.07 -12.70 8.72
CA VAL A 76 12.21 -12.29 9.57
C VAL A 76 11.88 -12.48 11.05
N ASN A 77 12.80 -13.07 11.82
CA ASN A 77 12.60 -13.23 13.27
C ASN A 77 12.69 -11.87 13.99
N LYS A 78 11.88 -11.67 15.04
CA LYS A 78 11.90 -10.48 15.91
C LYS A 78 13.31 -10.11 16.39
N LYS A 79 14.14 -11.12 16.69
CA LYS A 79 15.53 -10.89 17.10
C LYS A 79 16.35 -10.20 16.01
N GLN A 80 16.28 -10.69 14.76
CA GLN A 80 16.98 -10.09 13.63
C GLN A 80 16.44 -8.68 13.33
N GLN A 81 15.12 -8.47 13.43
CA GLN A 81 14.54 -7.13 13.28
C GLN A 81 15.10 -6.15 14.32
N MET A 82 15.24 -6.59 15.57
CA MET A 82 15.81 -5.77 16.64
C MET A 82 17.30 -5.50 16.44
N GLU A 83 18.08 -6.49 16.02
CA GLU A 83 19.50 -6.32 15.67
C GLU A 83 19.67 -5.32 14.52
N THR A 84 18.84 -5.40 13.47
CA THR A 84 18.84 -4.41 12.37
C THR A 84 18.55 -3.01 12.89
N ILE A 85 17.58 -2.84 13.78
CA ILE A 85 17.28 -1.54 14.39
C ILE A 85 18.48 -1.02 15.18
N GLN A 86 19.13 -1.87 15.98
CA GLN A 86 20.31 -1.47 16.76
C GLN A 86 21.48 -1.07 15.86
N ASN A 87 21.74 -1.84 14.80
CA ASN A 87 22.81 -1.53 13.85
C ASN A 87 22.55 -0.21 13.11
N LEU A 88 21.31 0.03 12.66
CA LEU A 88 20.92 1.29 12.02
C LEU A 88 21.06 2.48 12.97
N ARG A 89 20.77 2.31 14.27
CA ARG A 89 20.97 3.36 15.27
C ARG A 89 22.44 3.70 15.45
N ILE A 90 23.31 2.70 15.55
CA ILE A 90 24.76 2.89 15.67
C ILE A 90 25.32 3.58 14.41
N GLU A 91 24.89 3.15 13.23
CA GLU A 91 25.31 3.77 11.97
C GLU A 91 24.83 5.22 11.87
N LEU A 92 23.61 5.51 12.31
CA LEU A 92 23.07 6.86 12.34
C LEU A 92 23.89 7.77 13.27
N GLU A 93 24.18 7.32 14.49
CA GLU A 93 24.97 8.08 15.45
C GLU A 93 26.38 8.37 14.91
N LYS A 94 27.02 7.37 14.29
CA LYS A 94 28.31 7.55 13.63
C LYS A 94 28.23 8.59 12.51
N LYS A 95 27.20 8.53 11.68
CA LYS A 95 27.00 9.47 10.57
C LYS A 95 26.73 10.89 11.04
N GLU A 96 26.02 11.05 12.15
CA GLU A 96 25.79 12.36 12.78
C GLU A 96 27.09 12.95 13.32
N GLU A 97 27.95 12.14 13.94
CA GLU A 97 29.26 12.60 14.41
C GLU A 97 30.18 12.96 13.24
N GLU A 98 30.23 12.15 12.19
CA GLU A 98 30.97 12.48 10.95
C GLU A 98 30.48 13.81 10.35
N LYS A 99 29.16 14.02 10.31
CA LYS A 99 28.56 15.28 9.85
C LYS A 99 28.97 16.44 10.74
N ARG A 100 28.97 16.27 12.06
CA ARG A 100 29.35 17.32 13.02
C ARG A 100 30.79 17.76 12.82
N GLN A 101 31.70 16.79 12.67
CA GLN A 101 33.12 17.07 12.44
C GLN A 101 33.33 17.80 11.09
N ALA A 102 32.68 17.34 10.03
CA ALA A 102 32.76 18.00 8.72
C ALA A 102 32.24 19.45 8.75
N ILE A 103 31.24 19.75 9.59
CA ILE A 103 30.76 21.12 9.78
C ILE A 103 31.82 21.97 10.49
N LEU A 104 32.44 21.46 11.56
CA LEU A 104 33.50 22.17 12.27
C LEU A 104 34.69 22.47 11.36
N GLU A 105 35.19 21.48 10.62
CA GLU A 105 36.29 21.67 9.67
C GLU A 105 35.95 22.72 8.60
N LYS A 106 34.71 22.72 8.13
CA LYS A 106 34.22 23.72 7.18
C LYS A 106 34.23 25.13 7.80
N GLU A 107 33.78 25.28 9.05
CA GLU A 107 33.76 26.58 9.75
C GLU A 107 35.18 27.10 9.98
N ASP A 108 36.09 26.26 10.45
CA ASP A 108 37.50 26.62 10.67
C ASP A 108 38.19 27.08 9.37
N LEU A 109 37.94 26.37 8.26
CA LEU A 109 38.47 26.74 6.94
C LEU A 109 37.88 28.06 6.44
N LEU A 110 36.60 28.31 6.70
CA LEU A 110 35.92 29.54 6.29
C LEU A 110 36.48 30.75 7.04
N ASP A 111 36.70 30.60 8.35
CA ASP A 111 37.31 31.64 9.18
C ASP A 111 38.76 31.92 8.76
N PHE A 112 39.53 30.87 8.45
CA PHE A 112 40.89 31.02 7.94
C PHE A 112 40.91 31.80 6.61
N VAL A 113 40.06 31.44 5.65
CA VAL A 113 39.98 32.14 4.36
C VAL A 113 39.53 33.60 4.55
N ASN A 114 38.55 33.86 5.42
CA ASN A 114 38.12 35.22 5.73
C ASN A 114 39.27 36.07 6.32
N SER A 115 40.07 35.50 7.21
CA SER A 115 41.23 36.19 7.79
C SER A 115 42.25 36.61 6.73
N LEU A 116 42.52 35.74 5.76
CA LEU A 116 43.42 36.03 4.65
C LEU A 116 42.86 37.12 3.72
N ILE A 117 41.55 37.10 3.45
CA ILE A 117 40.89 38.12 2.64
C ILE A 117 41.00 39.49 3.30
N ILE A 118 40.76 39.58 4.62
CA ILE A 118 40.87 40.82 5.38
C ILE A 118 42.32 41.33 5.34
N GLN A 119 43.30 40.47 5.63
CA GLN A 119 44.72 40.84 5.61
C GLN A 119 45.18 41.37 4.25
N VAL A 120 44.73 40.74 3.15
CA VAL A 120 45.04 41.21 1.79
C VAL A 120 44.34 42.54 1.50
N GLY A 121 43.08 42.70 1.91
CA GLY A 121 42.33 43.96 1.79
C GLY A 121 43.01 45.12 2.50
N ASP A 122 43.44 44.90 3.75
CA ASP A 122 44.15 45.89 4.55
C ASP A 122 45.51 46.26 3.93
N SER A 123 46.24 45.27 3.41
CA SER A 123 47.53 45.51 2.73
C SER A 123 47.38 46.36 1.46
N ILE A 124 46.33 46.11 0.67
CA ILE A 124 46.03 46.92 -0.51
C ILE A 124 45.61 48.34 -0.12
N ALA A 125 44.80 48.49 0.93
CA ALA A 125 44.38 49.80 1.44
C ALA A 125 45.55 50.62 1.97
N ALA A 126 46.52 49.99 2.64
CA ALA A 126 47.72 50.65 3.16
C ALA A 126 48.75 51.04 2.07
N THR A 127 48.65 50.46 0.88
CA THR A 127 49.58 50.71 -0.25
C THR A 127 49.10 51.86 -1.17
N ARG A 128 47.87 52.36 -0.98
CA ARG A 128 47.29 53.49 -1.73
C ARG A 128 47.35 54.79 -0.94
#